data_AF-A0AB36YZK4-F1
#
_entry.id   AF-A0AB36YZK4-F1
#
_cell.length_a   1.000
_cell.length_b   1.000
_cell.length_c   1.000
_cell.angle_alpha   90.00
_cell.angle_beta   90.00
_cell.angle_gamma   90.00
#
_symmetry.space_group_name_H-M   'P 1'
#
loop_
_entity.id
_entity.type
_entity.pdbx_description
1 polymer ?
#
loop_
_entity_poly.entity_id
_entity_poly.type
_entity_poly.pdbx_seq_one_letter_code
_entity_poly.pdbx_strand_id
1 'polypeptide(L)'
;FLQMPDLPSMLLPEFEKLTHQYSDVKNLPQPESIQHIDVLEGSPQPILRFGVLDKFDWKWEESVCAEIEFSYVGGRIKAGTSGDSFIGEQHGKMVRQLRDLVQEQQSIQRLQLLVESLKWVKDLNYYQQLKLDKQRLDSIVFAFYGDWIKQLMPINQIELIGWQIEHLEHSPFKLQYVENLNISITESESQQDWFNIGATVQDSAGNSYDLLDALV
;
A
#
# COMPACT_ATOMS: atom_id res chain seq x y z
N PHE A 1 8.20 -13.79 -43.54
CA PHE A 1 8.20 -13.46 -42.11
C PHE A 1 6.76 -13.28 -41.67
N LEU A 2 6.31 -13.97 -40.62
CA LEU A 2 4.99 -13.73 -40.05
C LEU A 2 5.03 -12.35 -39.38
N GLN A 3 4.34 -11.36 -39.94
CA GLN A 3 4.11 -10.08 -39.28
C GLN A 3 2.97 -10.26 -38.28
N MET A 4 3.16 -9.78 -37.05
CA MET A 4 2.04 -9.68 -36.11
C MET A 4 1.08 -8.59 -36.59
N PRO A 5 -0.24 -8.81 -36.46
CA PRO A 5 -1.21 -7.78 -36.76
C PRO A 5 -1.03 -6.58 -35.83
N ASP A 6 -1.38 -5.39 -36.32
CA ASP A 6 -1.38 -4.18 -35.50
C ASP A 6 -2.31 -4.33 -34.30
N LEU A 7 -1.76 -4.14 -33.11
CA LEU A 7 -2.51 -4.17 -31.86
C LEU A 7 -3.02 -2.75 -31.56
N PRO A 8 -4.33 -2.58 -31.26
CA PRO A 8 -4.85 -1.32 -30.74
C PRO A 8 -4.05 -0.86 -29.51
N SER A 9 -3.72 0.43 -29.45
CA SER A 9 -2.90 1.02 -28.38
C SER A 9 -3.44 0.73 -26.98
N MET A 10 -4.77 0.63 -26.85
CA MET A 10 -5.46 0.33 -25.60
C MET A 10 -5.21 -1.08 -25.06
N LEU A 11 -4.69 -2.01 -25.87
CA LEU A 11 -4.43 -3.41 -25.49
C LEU A 11 -2.94 -3.68 -25.21
N LEU A 12 -2.10 -2.67 -25.38
CA LEU A 12 -0.66 -2.77 -25.19
C LEU A 12 -0.27 -3.11 -23.74
N PRO A 13 -0.91 -2.53 -22.69
CA PRO A 13 -0.62 -2.90 -21.31
C PRO A 13 -0.89 -4.38 -21.02
N GLU A 14 -2.03 -4.91 -21.49
CA GLU A 14 -2.41 -6.31 -21.31
C GLU A 14 -1.46 -7.23 -22.07
N PHE A 15 -1.08 -6.86 -23.29
CA PHE A 15 -0.14 -7.63 -24.10
C PHE A 15 1.23 -7.70 -23.41
N GLU A 16 1.76 -6.58 -22.92
CA GLU A 16 3.06 -6.58 -22.24
C GLU A 16 3.02 -7.41 -20.95
N LYS A 17 1.92 -7.33 -20.18
CA LYS A 17 1.72 -8.20 -19.01
C LYS A 17 1.75 -9.69 -19.38
N LEU A 18 1.12 -10.09 -20.48
CA LEU A 18 1.12 -11.49 -20.96
C LEU A 18 2.52 -11.95 -21.39
N THR A 19 3.29 -11.10 -22.07
CA THR A 19 4.66 -11.44 -22.48
C THR A 19 5.60 -11.66 -21.28
N HIS A 20 5.36 -10.95 -20.18
CA HIS A 20 6.10 -11.15 -18.93
C HIS A 20 5.67 -12.42 -18.18
N GLN A 21 4.41 -12.85 -18.34
CA GLN A 21 3.86 -14.03 -17.67
C GLN A 21 4.18 -15.34 -18.39
N TYR A 22 4.22 -15.35 -19.73
CA TYR A 22 4.37 -16.56 -20.53
C TYR A 22 5.62 -16.52 -21.42
N SER A 23 6.58 -17.41 -21.16
CA SER A 23 7.83 -17.52 -21.92
C SER A 23 7.62 -17.81 -23.40
N ASP A 24 6.57 -18.53 -23.76
CA ASP A 24 6.26 -18.92 -25.14
C ASP A 24 5.87 -17.71 -26.01
N VAL A 25 5.39 -16.63 -25.37
CA VAL A 25 4.98 -15.38 -26.03
C VAL A 25 6.18 -14.45 -26.22
N LYS A 26 7.27 -14.59 -25.45
CA LYS A 26 8.49 -13.77 -25.59
C LYS A 26 9.18 -13.92 -26.95
N ASN A 27 9.02 -15.07 -27.61
CA ASN A 27 9.64 -15.36 -28.90
C ASN A 27 8.80 -14.92 -30.10
N LEU A 28 7.62 -14.32 -29.88
CA LEU A 28 6.80 -13.79 -30.95
C LEU A 28 7.34 -12.44 -31.44
N PRO A 29 7.27 -12.15 -32.76
CA PRO A 29 7.63 -10.84 -33.28
C PRO A 29 6.73 -9.77 -32.65
N GLN A 30 7.29 -8.66 -32.17
CA GLN A 30 6.50 -7.59 -31.55
C GLN A 30 5.71 -6.79 -32.61
N PRO A 31 4.49 -6.31 -32.30
CA PRO A 31 3.74 -5.41 -33.19
C PRO A 31 4.55 -4.14 -33.45
N GLU A 32 4.45 -3.57 -34.64
CA GLU A 32 5.15 -2.31 -34.97
C GLU A 32 4.76 -1.16 -34.03
N SER A 33 3.51 -1.17 -33.54
CA SER A 33 3.02 -0.20 -32.56
C SER A 33 3.81 -0.21 -31.24
N ILE A 34 4.39 -1.35 -30.82
CA ILE A 34 5.23 -1.46 -29.62
C ILE A 34 6.66 -0.99 -29.86
N GLN A 35 7.18 -1.20 -31.08
CA GLN A 35 8.58 -0.89 -31.41
C GLN A 35 8.88 0.62 -31.39
N HIS A 36 7.84 1.45 -31.51
CA HIS A 36 7.95 2.92 -31.58
C HIS A 36 7.54 3.62 -30.27
N ILE A 37 7.38 2.88 -29.17
CA ILE A 37 7.02 3.47 -27.87
C ILE A 37 8.27 4.01 -27.19
N ASP A 38 8.21 5.26 -26.74
CA ASP A 38 9.29 5.88 -25.97
C ASP A 38 9.53 5.12 -24.66
N VAL A 39 10.81 4.88 -24.34
CA VAL A 39 11.22 4.18 -23.13
C VAL A 39 11.63 5.21 -22.07
N LEU A 40 11.03 5.10 -20.89
CA LEU A 40 11.34 5.93 -19.72
C LEU A 40 12.08 5.12 -18.67
N GLU A 41 13.02 5.79 -18.00
CA GLU A 41 13.72 5.31 -16.82
C GLU A 41 13.49 6.27 -15.65
N GLY A 42 13.65 5.79 -14.42
CA GLY A 42 13.52 6.64 -13.25
C GLY A 42 13.43 5.84 -11.95
N SER A 43 13.57 6.56 -10.84
CA SER A 43 13.40 5.99 -9.50
C SER A 43 11.91 5.81 -9.17
N PRO A 44 11.52 4.69 -8.53
CA PRO A 44 10.18 4.53 -8.00
C PRO A 44 9.96 5.41 -6.77
N GLN A 45 8.76 5.96 -6.65
CA GLN A 45 8.21 6.44 -5.39
C GLN A 45 7.39 5.29 -4.77
N PRO A 46 7.84 4.68 -3.65
CA PRO A 46 7.07 3.62 -2.99
C PRO A 46 5.83 4.21 -2.30
N ILE A 47 4.71 3.51 -2.43
CA ILE A 47 3.40 3.90 -1.91
C ILE A 47 2.82 2.74 -1.08
N LEU A 48 2.37 3.04 0.13
CA LEU A 48 1.68 2.12 1.02
C LEU A 48 0.23 2.56 1.17
N ARG A 49 -0.71 1.72 0.72
CA ARG A 49 -2.13 2.04 0.63
C ARG A 49 -2.94 1.24 1.64
N PHE A 50 -3.56 1.92 2.61
CA PHE A 50 -4.42 1.29 3.61
C PHE A 50 -5.90 1.34 3.20
N GLY A 51 -6.68 0.33 3.58
CA GLY A 51 -8.12 0.28 3.31
C GLY A 51 -8.49 -0.21 1.91
N VAL A 52 -7.59 -0.97 1.28
CA VAL A 52 -7.79 -1.55 -0.06
C VAL A 52 -8.73 -2.76 -0.05
N LEU A 53 -8.93 -3.37 1.12
CA LEU A 53 -9.78 -4.53 1.29
C LEU A 53 -11.05 -4.14 2.06
N ASP A 54 -12.18 -4.12 1.36
CA ASP A 54 -13.47 -3.66 1.89
C ASP A 54 -14.00 -4.52 3.06
N LYS A 55 -13.58 -5.79 3.13
CA LYS A 55 -14.15 -6.82 4.03
C LYS A 55 -13.12 -7.60 4.82
N PHE A 56 -11.92 -7.04 5.02
CA PHE A 56 -11.00 -7.66 5.98
C PHE A 56 -11.43 -7.25 7.38
N ASP A 57 -12.06 -8.17 8.10
CA ASP A 57 -12.39 -7.97 9.51
C ASP A 57 -11.07 -7.94 10.31
N TRP A 58 -10.50 -6.75 10.41
CA TRP A 58 -9.27 -6.47 11.16
C TRP A 58 -9.37 -6.90 12.63
N LYS A 59 -10.60 -7.13 13.14
CA LYS A 59 -10.87 -7.62 14.49
C LYS A 59 -10.52 -9.10 14.70
N TRP A 60 -10.30 -9.88 13.65
CA TRP A 60 -10.03 -11.33 13.80
C TRP A 60 -8.60 -11.65 14.27
N GLU A 61 -7.60 -10.80 13.99
CA GLU A 61 -6.18 -11.10 14.31
C GLU A 61 -5.36 -9.84 14.67
N GLU A 62 -6.02 -8.75 15.09
CA GLU A 62 -5.38 -7.45 15.39
C GLU A 62 -4.43 -6.97 14.28
N SER A 63 -4.64 -7.41 13.04
CA SER A 63 -3.72 -7.20 11.92
C SER A 63 -4.40 -6.36 10.85
N VAL A 64 -3.64 -5.42 10.29
CA VAL A 64 -4.11 -4.53 9.22
C VAL A 64 -3.30 -4.78 7.97
N CYS A 65 -4.00 -4.89 6.84
CA CYS A 65 -3.42 -5.04 5.52
C CYS A 65 -3.16 -3.67 4.87
N ALA A 66 -2.12 -3.63 4.04
CA ALA A 66 -1.82 -2.53 3.13
C ALA A 66 -1.38 -3.08 1.76
N GLU A 67 -1.73 -2.37 0.68
CA GLU A 67 -1.23 -2.68 -0.67
C GLU A 67 0.01 -1.83 -0.95
N ILE A 68 1.05 -2.46 -1.51
CA ILE A 68 2.28 -1.81 -1.95
C ILE A 68 2.19 -1.55 -3.45
N GLU A 69 2.40 -0.29 -3.82
CA GLU A 69 2.55 0.16 -5.19
C GLU A 69 3.85 0.97 -5.35
N PHE A 70 4.33 1.05 -6.58
CA PHE A 70 5.44 1.92 -6.97
C PHE A 70 4.95 2.87 -8.04
N SER A 71 5.09 4.17 -7.79
CA SER A 71 4.78 5.21 -8.76
C SER A 71 6.03 5.59 -9.53
N TYR A 72 5.89 5.64 -10.84
CA TYR A 72 6.85 6.14 -11.81
C TYR A 72 6.23 7.26 -12.61
N VAL A 73 7.03 7.91 -13.45
CA VAL A 73 6.56 8.96 -14.35
C VAL A 73 5.55 8.43 -15.38
N GLY A 74 5.76 7.19 -15.86
CA GLY A 74 4.82 6.54 -16.78
C GLY A 74 3.57 5.95 -16.09
N GLY A 75 3.47 5.95 -14.77
CA GLY A 75 2.30 5.41 -14.07
C GLY A 75 2.64 4.59 -12.83
N ARG A 76 1.67 3.84 -12.32
CA ARG A 76 1.80 3.05 -11.09
C ARG A 76 1.79 1.55 -11.40
N ILE A 77 2.58 0.80 -10.64
CA ILE A 77 2.62 -0.66 -10.70
C ILE A 77 2.55 -1.26 -9.31
N LYS A 78 1.83 -2.37 -9.16
CA LYS A 78 1.73 -3.10 -7.90
C LYS A 78 3.00 -3.90 -7.64
N ALA A 79 3.42 -3.97 -6.38
CA ALA A 79 4.49 -4.88 -5.99
C ALA A 79 4.17 -6.32 -6.40
N GLY A 80 5.20 -7.09 -6.73
CA GLY A 80 5.07 -8.48 -7.16
C GLY A 80 4.55 -8.68 -8.59
N THR A 81 4.21 -7.61 -9.32
CA THR A 81 3.98 -7.70 -10.78
C THR A 81 5.26 -8.19 -11.46
N SER A 82 5.15 -9.15 -12.38
CA SER A 82 6.28 -9.68 -13.14
C SER A 82 6.78 -8.69 -14.20
N GLY A 83 8.04 -8.84 -14.62
CA GLY A 83 8.65 -8.01 -15.65
C GLY A 83 9.48 -6.85 -15.12
N ASP A 84 10.43 -6.39 -15.93
CA ASP A 84 11.29 -5.25 -15.65
C ASP A 84 10.72 -3.93 -16.18
N SER A 85 9.55 -3.98 -16.81
CA SER A 85 8.90 -2.82 -17.43
C SER A 85 7.39 -2.97 -17.51
N PHE A 86 6.71 -1.86 -17.72
CA PHE A 86 5.27 -1.82 -18.00
C PHE A 86 4.91 -0.68 -18.96
N ILE A 87 3.86 -0.87 -19.76
CA ILE A 87 3.29 0.18 -20.58
C ILE A 87 2.41 1.07 -19.70
N GLY A 88 2.76 2.34 -19.69
CA GLY A 88 2.03 3.39 -19.00
C GLY A 88 1.76 4.57 -19.92
N GLU A 89 1.46 5.71 -19.32
CA GLU A 89 1.14 6.94 -20.04
C GLU A 89 1.91 8.12 -19.44
N GLN A 90 2.49 8.95 -20.30
CA GLN A 90 3.07 10.24 -19.93
C GLN A 90 2.52 11.32 -20.86
N HIS A 91 1.85 12.33 -20.30
CA HIS A 91 1.25 13.45 -21.05
C HIS A 91 0.32 13.00 -22.21
N GLY A 92 -0.52 11.99 -22.00
CA GLY A 92 -1.45 11.48 -23.03
C GLY A 92 -0.79 10.61 -24.10
N LYS A 93 0.49 10.25 -23.94
CA LYS A 93 1.21 9.34 -24.84
C LYS A 93 1.60 8.06 -24.11
N MET A 94 1.43 6.94 -24.80
CA MET A 94 1.89 5.63 -24.31
C MET A 94 3.41 5.62 -24.25
N VAL A 95 3.93 5.11 -23.14
CA VAL A 95 5.37 4.99 -22.86
C VAL A 95 5.65 3.64 -22.24
N ARG A 96 6.84 3.08 -22.47
CA ARG A 96 7.34 1.91 -21.74
C ARG A 96 8.15 2.41 -20.56
N GLN A 97 7.67 2.20 -19.34
CA GLN A 97 8.39 2.53 -18.13
C GLN A 97 9.26 1.34 -17.70
N LEU A 98 10.58 1.52 -17.69
CA LEU A 98 11.50 0.59 -17.05
C LEU A 98 11.43 0.74 -15.53
N ARG A 99 11.51 -0.40 -14.84
CA ARG A 99 11.44 -0.51 -13.38
C ARG A 99 12.83 -0.67 -12.80
N ASP A 100 13.15 0.16 -11.82
CA ASP A 100 14.29 -0.09 -10.94
C ASP A 100 13.92 -1.08 -9.83
N LEU A 101 13.96 -2.38 -10.17
CA LEU A 101 13.65 -3.47 -9.25
C LEU A 101 14.58 -3.50 -8.02
N VAL A 102 15.80 -2.96 -8.13
CA VAL A 102 16.74 -2.89 -7.02
C VAL A 102 16.23 -1.87 -5.99
N GLN A 103 15.83 -0.67 -6.43
CA GLN A 103 15.26 0.35 -5.56
C GLN A 103 13.89 -0.05 -5.00
N GLU A 104 13.04 -0.71 -5.78
CA GLU A 104 11.78 -1.29 -5.29
C GLU A 104 12.06 -2.24 -4.11
N GLN A 105 12.97 -3.20 -4.29
CA GLN A 105 13.32 -4.18 -3.27
C GLN A 105 13.97 -3.55 -2.03
N GLN A 106 14.87 -2.57 -2.21
CA GLN A 106 15.48 -1.84 -1.10
C GLN A 106 14.45 -1.06 -0.28
N SER A 107 13.43 -0.50 -0.93
CA SER A 107 12.35 0.22 -0.23
C SER A 107 11.52 -0.74 0.62
N ILE A 108 11.18 -1.92 0.10
CA ILE A 108 10.49 -2.99 0.84
C ILE A 108 11.33 -3.47 2.03
N GLN A 109 12.63 -3.71 1.84
CA GLN A 109 13.52 -4.15 2.92
C GLN A 109 13.58 -3.12 4.06
N ARG A 110 13.67 -1.83 3.74
CA ARG A 110 13.62 -0.75 4.74
C ARG A 110 12.29 -0.74 5.49
N LEU A 111 11.18 -0.96 4.79
CA LEU A 111 9.86 -1.05 5.42
C LEU A 111 9.76 -2.27 6.38
N GLN A 112 10.28 -3.43 5.97
CA GLN A 112 10.33 -4.65 6.80
C GLN A 112 11.21 -4.49 8.04
N LEU A 113 12.29 -3.71 7.95
CA LEU A 113 13.13 -3.38 9.12
C LEU A 113 12.44 -2.40 10.08
N LEU A 114 11.58 -1.53 9.56
CA LEU A 114 10.86 -0.53 10.36
C LEU A 114 9.62 -1.13 11.06
N VAL A 115 8.90 -2.03 10.39
CA VAL A 115 7.67 -2.67 10.88
C VAL A 115 7.95 -4.15 11.14
N GLU A 116 8.33 -4.50 12.37
CA GLU A 116 8.82 -5.85 12.73
C GLU A 116 7.85 -7.00 12.39
N SER A 117 6.55 -6.78 12.55
CA SER A 117 5.53 -7.79 12.23
C SER A 117 5.11 -7.84 10.76
N LEU A 118 5.73 -7.04 9.90
CA LEU A 118 5.37 -6.95 8.49
C LEU A 118 5.65 -8.25 7.74
N LYS A 119 4.61 -8.81 7.13
CA LYS A 119 4.69 -10.02 6.32
C LYS A 119 3.84 -9.89 5.08
N TRP A 120 4.18 -10.66 4.05
CA TRP A 120 3.35 -10.76 2.86
C TRP A 120 2.13 -11.62 3.11
N VAL A 121 1.00 -11.21 2.55
CA VAL A 121 -0.23 -11.99 2.62
C VAL A 121 -0.09 -13.33 1.88
N LYS A 122 0.66 -13.39 0.78
CA LYS A 122 0.92 -14.65 0.05
C LYS A 122 1.67 -15.70 0.87
N ASP A 123 2.32 -15.30 1.96
CA ASP A 123 3.05 -16.19 2.87
C ASP A 123 2.14 -16.71 4.00
N LEU A 124 0.89 -16.24 4.09
CA LEU A 124 -0.11 -16.74 5.04
C LEU A 124 -0.56 -18.16 4.69
N ASN A 125 -1.23 -18.84 5.63
CA ASN A 125 -1.76 -20.17 5.36
C ASN A 125 -2.93 -20.12 4.34
N TYR A 126 -3.19 -21.26 3.69
CA TYR A 126 -4.20 -21.37 2.63
C TYR A 126 -5.60 -20.87 3.05
N TYR A 127 -6.03 -21.15 4.28
CA TYR A 127 -7.35 -20.73 4.77
C TYR A 127 -7.46 -19.21 4.95
N GLN A 128 -6.37 -18.55 5.33
CA GLN A 128 -6.31 -17.08 5.41
C GLN A 128 -6.29 -16.46 4.01
N GLN A 129 -5.56 -17.05 3.06
CA GLN A 129 -5.53 -16.59 1.67
C GLN A 129 -6.88 -16.69 0.97
N LEU A 130 -7.71 -17.70 1.28
CA LEU A 130 -9.05 -17.87 0.70
C LEU A 130 -10.00 -16.69 0.95
N LYS A 131 -9.74 -15.88 1.99
CA LYS A 131 -10.53 -14.68 2.30
C LYS A 131 -10.15 -13.48 1.43
N LEU A 132 -9.13 -13.61 0.58
CA LEU A 132 -8.52 -12.52 -0.16
C LEU A 132 -8.53 -12.81 -1.66
N ASP A 133 -8.62 -11.75 -2.47
CA ASP A 133 -8.52 -11.87 -3.92
C ASP A 133 -7.11 -12.35 -4.30
N LYS A 134 -7.04 -13.52 -4.94
CA LYS A 134 -5.80 -14.16 -5.37
C LYS A 134 -4.94 -13.24 -6.25
N GLN A 135 -5.54 -12.34 -7.01
CA GLN A 135 -4.80 -11.41 -7.88
C GLN A 135 -4.03 -10.33 -7.12
N ARG A 136 -4.28 -10.16 -5.82
CA ARG A 136 -3.68 -9.10 -4.99
C ARG A 136 -2.71 -9.63 -3.94
N LEU A 137 -2.57 -10.95 -3.80
CA LEU A 137 -1.75 -11.57 -2.75
C LEU A 137 -0.28 -11.12 -2.82
N ASP A 138 0.23 -10.90 -4.03
CA ASP A 138 1.62 -10.49 -4.27
C ASP A 138 1.91 -9.03 -3.97
N SER A 139 0.87 -8.20 -3.86
CA SER A 139 1.01 -6.76 -3.59
C SER A 139 0.53 -6.37 -2.19
N ILE A 140 0.00 -7.30 -1.40
CA ILE A 140 -0.54 -7.00 -0.06
C ILE A 140 0.39 -7.52 1.02
N VAL A 141 0.66 -6.64 1.98
CA VAL A 141 1.34 -6.93 3.24
C VAL A 141 0.36 -6.76 4.40
N PHE A 142 0.66 -7.42 5.52
CA PHE A 142 -0.02 -7.19 6.78
C PHE A 142 0.99 -7.01 7.90
N ALA A 143 0.59 -6.28 8.94
CA ALA A 143 1.31 -6.19 10.20
C ALA A 143 0.30 -6.01 11.33
N PHE A 144 0.74 -6.21 12.58
CA PHE A 144 -0.12 -5.95 13.74
C PHE A 144 -0.48 -4.47 13.81
N TYR A 145 -1.72 -4.19 14.21
CA TYR A 145 -2.27 -2.85 14.36
C TYR A 145 -1.36 -1.98 15.22
N GLY A 146 -0.91 -2.50 16.37
CA GLY A 146 -0.01 -1.80 17.27
C GLY A 146 1.32 -1.40 16.63
N ASP A 147 1.87 -2.22 15.73
CA ASP A 147 3.13 -1.90 15.06
C ASP A 147 2.94 -0.86 13.96
N TRP A 148 1.82 -0.91 13.24
CA TRP A 148 1.45 0.19 12.33
C TRP A 148 1.32 1.50 13.08
N ILE A 149 0.60 1.52 14.20
CA ILE A 149 0.39 2.73 15.01
C ILE A 149 1.72 3.31 15.49
N LYS A 150 2.64 2.49 16.00
CA LYS A 150 3.98 2.95 16.43
C LYS A 150 4.77 3.66 15.33
N GLN A 151 4.58 3.25 14.07
CA GLN A 151 5.31 3.83 12.93
C GLN A 151 4.56 4.98 12.26
N LEU A 152 3.22 5.02 12.36
CA LEU A 152 2.40 6.07 11.77
C LEU A 152 2.24 7.28 12.71
N MET A 153 2.26 7.07 14.03
CA MET A 153 1.99 8.10 15.04
C MET A 153 3.02 8.12 16.17
N PRO A 154 3.30 9.28 16.78
CA PRO A 154 2.76 10.61 16.44
C PRO A 154 3.44 11.26 15.23
N ILE A 155 4.61 10.75 14.83
CA ILE A 155 5.34 11.17 13.63
C ILE A 155 5.38 9.96 12.70
N ASN A 156 5.01 10.16 11.44
CA ASN A 156 4.99 9.11 10.43
C ASN A 156 6.41 8.70 10.01
N GLN A 157 6.98 7.72 10.71
CA GLN A 157 8.31 7.16 10.43
C GLN A 157 8.40 6.52 9.05
N ILE A 158 7.26 6.04 8.53
CA ILE A 158 7.19 5.40 7.21
C ILE A 158 7.42 6.44 6.12
N GLU A 159 6.85 7.64 6.26
CA GLU A 159 7.15 8.76 5.35
C GLU A 159 8.59 9.26 5.46
N LEU A 160 9.18 9.24 6.67
CA LEU A 160 10.58 9.64 6.87
C LEU A 160 11.58 8.74 6.13
N ILE A 161 11.25 7.46 5.91
CA ILE A 161 12.08 6.56 5.09
C ILE A 161 11.77 6.63 3.58
N GLY A 162 10.93 7.58 3.16
CA GLY A 162 10.68 7.93 1.77
C GLY A 162 9.46 7.26 1.15
N TRP A 163 8.55 6.68 1.94
CA TRP A 163 7.28 6.15 1.44
C TRP A 163 6.20 7.22 1.40
N GLN A 164 5.27 7.09 0.47
CA GLN A 164 4.03 7.85 0.47
C GLN A 164 2.93 6.98 1.10
N ILE A 165 2.15 7.54 2.03
CA ILE A 165 1.00 6.85 2.61
C ILE A 165 -0.30 7.32 1.96
N GLU A 166 -1.15 6.37 1.57
CA GLU A 166 -2.50 6.66 1.09
C GLU A 166 -3.54 5.94 1.96
N HIS A 167 -4.56 6.67 2.41
CA HIS A 167 -5.68 6.12 3.17
C HIS A 167 -6.94 6.11 2.30
N LEU A 168 -7.40 4.92 1.93
CA LEU A 168 -8.68 4.74 1.24
C LEU A 168 -9.86 4.74 2.23
N GLU A 169 -11.07 4.63 1.70
CA GLU A 169 -12.32 4.70 2.47
C GLU A 169 -12.35 3.76 3.67
N HIS A 170 -11.83 2.54 3.51
CA HIS A 170 -11.82 1.50 4.55
C HIS A 170 -10.53 1.48 5.39
N SER A 171 -9.73 2.54 5.37
CA SER A 171 -8.50 2.57 6.16
C SER A 171 -8.81 2.67 7.66
N PRO A 172 -8.30 1.75 8.50
CA PRO A 172 -8.50 1.81 9.95
C PRO A 172 -7.65 2.91 10.61
N PHE A 173 -6.75 3.53 9.84
CA PHE A 173 -5.87 4.62 10.27
C PHE A 173 -6.37 5.97 9.74
N LYS A 174 -7.58 6.03 9.16
CA LYS A 174 -8.24 7.27 8.79
C LYS A 174 -8.83 7.94 10.04
N LEU A 175 -7.97 8.16 11.03
CA LEU A 175 -8.29 9.06 12.13
C LEU A 175 -8.16 10.46 11.53
N GLN A 176 -9.29 11.16 11.39
CA GLN A 176 -9.23 12.59 11.19
C GLN A 176 -8.35 13.12 12.32
N TYR A 177 -7.25 13.78 11.97
CA TYR A 177 -6.31 14.40 12.90
C TYR A 177 -7.05 14.88 14.14
N VAL A 178 -6.94 14.14 15.23
CA VAL A 178 -7.42 14.60 16.53
C VAL A 178 -6.25 15.36 17.11
N GLU A 179 -6.33 16.66 17.02
CA GLU A 179 -5.37 17.54 17.66
C GLU A 179 -5.57 17.43 19.18
N ASN A 180 -4.47 17.61 19.92
CA ASN A 180 -4.52 17.76 21.39
C ASN A 180 -5.15 16.56 22.13
N LEU A 181 -4.72 15.32 21.83
CA LEU A 181 -4.95 14.19 22.74
C LEU A 181 -4.36 14.54 24.11
N ASN A 182 -5.23 14.69 25.10
CA ASN A 182 -4.85 14.96 26.48
C ASN A 182 -5.26 13.77 27.36
N ILE A 183 -4.25 13.13 27.96
CA ILE A 183 -4.43 12.05 28.91
C ILE A 183 -4.23 12.63 30.30
N SER A 184 -5.28 12.58 31.12
CA SER A 184 -5.24 13.03 32.51
C SER A 184 -5.36 11.85 33.45
N ILE A 185 -4.58 11.88 34.53
CA ILE A 185 -4.68 10.93 35.63
C ILE A 185 -5.07 11.73 36.87
N THR A 186 -6.19 11.38 37.49
CA THR A 186 -6.69 12.03 38.70
C THR A 186 -6.92 10.98 39.79
N GLU A 187 -6.69 11.34 41.05
CA GLU A 187 -6.97 10.43 42.16
C GLU A 187 -8.47 10.16 42.27
N SER A 188 -8.85 8.92 42.51
CA SER A 188 -10.26 8.52 42.56
C SER A 188 -10.92 9.02 43.84
N GLU A 189 -11.97 9.82 43.69
CA GLU A 189 -12.77 10.30 44.83
C GLU A 189 -13.57 9.18 45.52
N SER A 190 -13.75 8.03 44.86
CA SER A 190 -14.57 6.92 45.35
C SER A 190 -13.78 5.75 45.92
N GLN A 191 -12.48 5.64 45.61
CA GLN A 191 -11.61 4.55 46.08
C GLN A 191 -10.20 5.05 46.41
N GLN A 192 -9.77 4.84 47.67
CA GLN A 192 -8.39 5.11 48.09
C GLN A 192 -7.39 4.27 47.30
N ASP A 193 -6.25 4.87 46.93
CA ASP A 193 -5.16 4.28 46.13
C ASP A 193 -5.53 3.93 44.68
N TRP A 194 -6.69 4.37 44.18
CA TRP A 194 -7.09 4.23 42.78
C TRP A 194 -7.01 5.56 42.03
N PHE A 195 -6.79 5.48 40.71
CA PHE A 195 -6.75 6.64 39.82
C PHE A 195 -7.82 6.51 38.73
N ASN A 196 -8.47 7.63 38.41
CA ASN A 196 -9.28 7.78 37.22
C ASN A 196 -8.38 8.20 36.06
N ILE A 197 -8.44 7.46 34.97
CA ILE A 197 -7.81 7.81 33.70
C ILE A 197 -8.88 8.48 32.86
N GLY A 198 -8.61 9.69 32.37
CA GLY A 198 -9.42 10.39 31.38
C GLY A 198 -8.61 10.57 30.11
N ALA A 199 -9.25 10.39 28.95
CA ALA A 199 -8.64 10.64 27.66
C ALA A 199 -9.57 11.57 26.86
N THR A 200 -9.09 12.77 26.53
CA THR A 200 -9.86 13.72 25.75
C THR A 200 -9.13 14.03 24.45
N VAL A 201 -9.89 14.30 23.39
CA VAL A 201 -9.37 14.73 22.10
C VAL A 201 -10.04 16.00 21.66
N GLN A 202 -9.37 16.80 20.85
CA GLN A 202 -9.91 18.04 20.33
C GLN A 202 -10.05 17.97 18.81
N ASP A 203 -11.19 18.40 18.28
CA ASP A 203 -11.31 18.63 16.84
C ASP A 203 -10.62 19.94 16.42
N SER A 204 -10.48 20.15 15.11
CA SER A 204 -9.89 21.37 14.54
C SER A 204 -10.70 22.64 14.78
N ALA A 205 -11.94 22.52 15.28
CA ALA A 205 -12.77 23.64 15.72
C ALA A 205 -12.61 23.95 17.22
N GLY A 206 -11.79 23.17 17.94
CA GLY A 206 -11.50 23.36 19.35
C GLY A 206 -12.48 22.65 20.29
N ASN A 207 -13.40 21.82 19.80
CA ASN A 207 -14.33 21.09 20.66
C ASN A 207 -13.61 19.88 21.27
N SER A 208 -13.76 19.69 22.57
CA SER A 208 -13.15 18.57 23.30
C SER A 208 -14.16 17.45 23.52
N TYR A 209 -13.74 16.22 23.23
CA TYR A 209 -14.56 15.01 23.35
C TYR A 209 -13.87 14.03 24.30
N ASP A 210 -14.63 13.43 25.21
CA ASP A 210 -14.14 12.32 26.04
C ASP A 210 -14.11 11.05 25.19
N LEU A 211 -12.92 10.45 25.06
CA LEU A 211 -12.70 9.23 24.31
C LEU A 211 -13.28 8.00 25.02
N LEU A 212 -13.41 8.03 26.34
CA LEU A 212 -13.95 6.91 27.11
C LEU A 212 -15.48 6.82 26.95
N ASP A 213 -16.16 7.95 26.82
CA ASP A 213 -17.60 8.00 26.51
C ASP A 213 -17.91 7.51 25.09
N ALA A 214 -16.96 7.67 24.16
CA ALA A 214 -17.10 7.23 22.77
C ALA A 214 -16.85 5.72 22.57
N LEU A 215 -16.39 5.00 23.60
CA LEU A 215 -16.09 3.57 23.57
C LEU A 215 -17.25 2.67 24.08
N VAL A 216 -18.42 3.26 24.39
CA VAL A 216 -19.63 2.57 24.87
C VAL A 216 -20.63 2.29 23.74
#